data_AF-A0A940NTU5-F1
#
_entry.id   AF-A0A940NTU5-F1
#
_cell.length_a   1.000
_cell.length_b   1.000
_cell.length_c   1.000
_cell.angle_alpha   90.00
_cell.angle_beta   90.00
_cell.angle_gamma   90.00
#
_symmetry.space_group_name_H-M   'P 1'
#
loop_
_entity.id
_entity.type
_entity.pdbx_description
1 polymer ?
#
loop_
_entity_poly.entity_id
_entity_poly.type
_entity_poly.pdbx_seq_one_letter_code
_entity_poly.pdbx_strand_id
1 'polypeptide(L)'
;MFNIFEFLGDLVTVISGSKSFPTEEKINENLKQLRKEQWFQELFSEHTKSFLENKQVRLTVGLAKLDKILNNGKRKKDFQETLLILLKKKK
;
A
#
# COMPACT_ATOMS: atom_id res chain seq x y z
N MET A 1 -6.60 4.09 -20.23
CA MET A 1 -5.18 4.13 -19.82
C MET A 1 -5.14 4.67 -18.40
N PHE A 2 -4.71 3.88 -17.42
CA PHE A 2 -4.64 4.30 -16.01
C PHE A 2 -3.41 5.19 -15.81
N ASN A 3 -3.60 6.41 -15.30
CA ASN A 3 -2.51 7.35 -15.10
C ASN A 3 -2.01 7.24 -13.66
N ILE A 4 -0.88 6.55 -13.47
CA ILE A 4 -0.22 6.37 -12.16
C ILE A 4 0.06 7.73 -11.50
N PHE A 5 0.26 8.79 -12.28
CA PHE A 5 0.42 10.15 -11.76
C PHE A 5 -0.85 10.74 -11.15
N GLU A 6 -2.05 10.30 -11.53
CA GLU A 6 -3.29 10.74 -10.87
C GLU A 6 -3.50 10.01 -9.55
N PHE A 7 -3.20 8.71 -9.47
CA PHE A 7 -3.29 7.98 -8.19
C PHE A 7 -2.19 8.41 -7.21
N LEU A 8 -0.97 8.61 -7.70
CA LEU A 8 0.10 9.22 -6.91
C LEU A 8 -0.19 10.69 -6.64
N GLY A 9 -0.84 11.40 -7.55
CA GLY A 9 -1.26 12.80 -7.40
C GLY A 9 -2.32 12.95 -6.31
N ASP A 10 -3.29 12.05 -6.22
CA ASP A 10 -4.24 11.98 -5.12
C ASP A 10 -3.55 11.62 -3.81
N LEU A 11 -2.57 10.71 -3.84
CA LEU A 11 -1.76 10.37 -2.66
C LEU A 11 -0.83 11.52 -2.23
N VAL A 12 -0.32 12.34 -3.17
CA VAL A 12 0.56 13.50 -2.93
C VAL A 12 -0.25 14.72 -2.52
N THR A 13 -1.43 14.94 -3.08
CA THR A 13 -2.36 16.02 -2.67
C THR A 13 -2.84 15.83 -1.23
N VAL A 14 -2.92 14.59 -0.75
CA VAL A 14 -3.15 14.29 0.68
C VAL A 14 -1.97 14.74 1.56
N ILE A 15 -0.76 14.87 1.04
CA ILE A 15 0.44 15.28 1.80
C ILE A 15 0.44 16.80 2.03
N SER A 16 -0.10 17.60 1.10
CA SER A 16 -0.06 19.07 1.16
C SER A 16 -1.27 19.72 1.84
N GLY A 17 -2.36 18.97 2.06
CA GLY A 17 -3.60 19.48 2.65
C GLY A 17 -4.00 18.75 3.93
N SER A 18 -3.25 18.90 5.02
CA SER A 18 -3.64 18.49 6.38
C SER A 18 -4.10 17.02 6.55
N LYS A 19 -3.16 16.07 6.73
CA LYS A 19 -3.39 14.81 7.49
C LYS A 19 -2.05 14.12 7.76
N SER A 20 -1.77 13.89 9.04
CA SER A 20 -0.57 13.24 9.58
C SER A 20 -0.13 12.02 8.75
N PHE A 21 1.18 11.92 8.49
CA PHE A 21 1.80 10.67 8.04
C PHE A 21 1.26 9.49 8.86
N PRO A 22 0.98 8.33 8.23
CA PRO A 22 0.47 7.18 8.96
C PRO A 22 1.46 6.79 10.05
N THR A 23 0.96 6.56 11.26
CA THR A 23 1.79 6.11 12.38
C THR A 23 2.28 4.69 12.13
N GLU A 24 3.37 4.33 12.80
CA GLU A 24 3.89 2.97 12.82
C GLU A 24 2.84 1.95 13.28
N GLU A 25 2.02 2.32 14.26
CA GLU A 25 0.88 1.54 14.72
C GLU A 25 -0.12 1.29 13.57
N LYS A 26 -0.49 2.33 12.82
CA LYS A 26 -1.44 2.19 11.70
C LYS A 26 -0.89 1.29 10.59
N ILE A 27 0.40 1.44 10.28
CA ILE A 27 1.07 0.58 9.29
C ILE A 27 1.03 -0.87 9.74
N ASN A 28 1.36 -1.14 11.01
CA ASN A 28 1.36 -2.48 11.58
C ASN A 28 -0.04 -3.11 11.65
N GLU A 29 -1.08 -2.33 11.99
CA GLU A 29 -2.47 -2.77 11.92
C GLU A 29 -2.85 -3.19 10.49
N ASN A 30 -2.53 -2.34 9.51
CA ASN A 30 -2.82 -2.61 8.11
C ASN A 30 -2.07 -3.85 7.62
N LEU A 31 -0.80 -4.04 8.01
CA LEU A 31 -0.05 -5.26 7.71
C LEU A 31 -0.69 -6.50 8.35
N LYS A 32 -1.15 -6.42 9.60
CA LYS A 32 -1.85 -7.53 10.26
C LYS A 32 -3.15 -7.90 9.53
N GLN A 33 -3.91 -6.92 9.06
CA GLN A 33 -5.11 -7.17 8.27
C GLN A 33 -4.79 -7.81 6.91
N LEU A 34 -3.83 -7.24 6.17
CA LEU A 34 -3.40 -7.75 4.88
C LEU A 34 -2.87 -9.18 4.96
N ARG A 35 -2.16 -9.55 6.03
CA ARG A 35 -1.69 -10.93 6.25
C ARG A 35 -2.80 -11.98 6.37
N LYS A 36 -4.07 -11.58 6.53
CA LYS A 36 -5.21 -12.52 6.46
C LYS A 36 -5.57 -12.90 5.02
N GLU A 37 -5.11 -12.12 4.04
CA GLU A 37 -5.39 -12.34 2.64
C GLU A 37 -4.32 -13.24 2.00
N GLN A 38 -4.74 -14.35 1.39
CA GLN A 38 -3.81 -15.34 0.80
C GLN A 38 -2.83 -14.71 -0.21
N TRP A 39 -3.33 -13.88 -1.13
CA TRP A 39 -2.49 -13.20 -2.13
C TRP A 39 -1.40 -12.31 -1.51
N PHE A 40 -1.64 -11.76 -0.31
CA PHE A 40 -0.68 -10.90 0.36
C PHE A 40 0.32 -11.72 1.17
N GLN A 41 -0.06 -12.90 1.67
CA GLN A 41 0.88 -13.79 2.38
C GLN A 41 2.05 -14.18 1.49
N GLU A 42 1.76 -14.59 0.25
CA GLU A 42 2.77 -14.92 -0.77
C GLU A 42 3.65 -13.70 -1.05
N LEU A 43 3.03 -12.55 -1.37
CA LEU A 43 3.73 -11.31 -1.65
C LEU A 43 4.61 -10.83 -0.48
N PHE A 44 4.12 -10.95 0.75
CA PHE A 44 4.85 -10.57 1.95
C PHE A 44 6.04 -11.49 2.20
N SER A 45 5.88 -12.80 2.02
CA SER A 45 6.97 -13.78 2.18
C SER A 45 8.13 -13.47 1.25
N GLU A 46 7.85 -13.23 -0.04
CA GLU A 46 8.87 -12.93 -1.06
C GLU A 46 9.57 -11.59 -0.83
N HIS A 47 8.87 -10.62 -0.24
CA HIS A 47 9.36 -9.25 -0.12
C HIS A 47 9.36 -8.71 1.31
N THR A 48 9.52 -9.58 2.31
CA THR A 48 9.39 -9.22 3.74
C THR A 48 10.21 -7.98 4.10
N LYS A 49 11.48 -7.93 3.67
CA LYS A 49 12.35 -6.78 3.92
C LYS A 49 11.78 -5.46 3.38
N SER A 50 11.16 -5.47 2.21
CA SER A 50 10.55 -4.26 1.64
C SER A 50 9.35 -3.79 2.47
N PHE A 51 8.50 -4.70 2.94
CA PHE A 51 7.37 -4.34 3.79
C PHE A 51 7.78 -3.87 5.19
N LEU A 52 8.95 -4.26 5.68
CA LEU A 52 9.46 -3.86 6.99
C LEU A 52 10.33 -2.59 6.94
N GLU A 53 11.08 -2.36 5.87
CA GLU A 53 12.12 -1.32 5.83
C GLU A 53 11.93 -0.30 4.72
N ASN A 54 11.27 -0.63 3.60
CA ASN A 54 11.13 0.31 2.49
C ASN A 54 10.07 1.37 2.81
N LYS A 55 10.53 2.62 3.02
CA LYS A 55 9.66 3.75 3.38
C LYS A 55 8.47 3.93 2.44
N GLN A 56 8.64 3.80 1.12
CA GLN A 56 7.54 4.00 0.16
C GLN A 56 6.49 2.89 0.26
N VAL A 57 6.92 1.64 0.37
CA VAL A 57 6.02 0.49 0.57
C VAL A 57 5.25 0.66 1.87
N ARG A 58 5.94 1.01 2.96
CA ARG A 58 5.34 1.18 4.29
C ARG A 58 4.32 2.33 4.32
N LEU A 59 4.64 3.47 3.71
CA LEU A 59 3.70 4.60 3.61
C LEU A 59 2.48 4.24 2.77
N THR A 60 2.67 3.52 1.67
CA THR A 60 1.56 3.05 0.82
C THR A 60 0.61 2.15 1.59
N VAL A 61 1.16 1.21 2.38
CA VAL A 61 0.37 0.35 3.27
C VAL A 61 -0.33 1.17 4.36
N GLY A 62 0.35 2.12 4.99
CA GLY A 62 -0.21 2.94 6.07
C GLY A 62 -1.35 3.86 5.62
N LEU A 63 -1.27 4.39 4.40
CA LEU A 63 -2.31 5.26 3.82
C LEU A 63 -3.50 4.46 3.24
N ALA A 64 -3.35 3.15 3.07
CA ALA A 64 -4.38 2.31 2.50
C ALA A 64 -5.63 2.24 3.39
N LYS A 65 -6.79 2.57 2.80
CA LYS A 65 -8.11 2.39 3.43
C LYS A 65 -8.59 0.97 3.17
N LEU A 66 -8.03 0.00 3.91
CA LEU A 66 -8.22 -1.44 3.66
C LEU A 66 -9.70 -1.85 3.61
N ASP A 67 -10.56 -1.30 4.47
CA ASP A 67 -12.00 -1.59 4.43
C ASP A 67 -12.65 -1.25 3.09
N LYS A 68 -12.15 -0.21 2.40
CA LYS A 68 -12.66 0.21 1.09
C LYS A 68 -11.99 -0.52 -0.07
N ILE A 69 -10.78 -1.01 0.14
CA ILE A 69 -9.96 -1.69 -0.86
C ILE A 69 -10.37 -3.15 -0.92
N LEU A 70 -10.43 -3.85 0.22
CA LEU A 70 -10.71 -5.28 0.29
C LEU A 70 -12.17 -5.59 -0.09
N ASN A 71 -13.10 -4.69 0.21
CA ASN A 71 -14.52 -4.85 -0.16
C ASN A 71 -14.84 -4.49 -1.62
N ASN A 72 -13.86 -4.08 -2.43
CA ASN A 72 -14.07 -3.73 -3.84
C ASN A 72 -13.02 -4.40 -4.72
N GLY A 73 -13.43 -5.37 -5.55
CA GLY A 73 -12.52 -6.17 -6.37
C GLY A 73 -11.60 -5.35 -7.29
N LYS A 74 -12.12 -4.25 -7.88
CA LYS A 74 -11.31 -3.35 -8.72
C LYS A 74 -10.23 -2.66 -7.88
N ARG A 75 -10.61 -2.05 -6.75
CA ARG A 75 -9.66 -1.37 -5.86
C ARG A 75 -8.63 -2.32 -5.25
N LYS A 76 -9.04 -3.55 -4.92
CA LYS A 76 -8.14 -4.61 -4.47
C LYS A 76 -7.08 -4.90 -5.52
N LYS A 77 -7.49 -5.08 -6.78
CA LYS A 77 -6.58 -5.33 -7.90
C LYS A 77 -5.63 -4.13 -8.12
N ASP A 78 -6.15 -2.91 -8.13
CA ASP A 78 -5.34 -1.70 -8.31
C ASP A 78 -4.29 -1.56 -7.18
N PHE A 79 -4.67 -1.92 -5.94
CA PHE A 79 -3.76 -1.91 -4.79
C PHE A 79 -2.67 -3.00 -4.90
N GLN A 80 -3.04 -4.21 -5.31
CA GLN A 80 -2.08 -5.29 -5.59
C GLN A 80 -1.05 -4.87 -6.64
N GLU A 81 -1.51 -4.31 -7.76
CA GLU A 81 -0.63 -3.82 -8.83
C GLU A 81 0.29 -2.70 -8.34
N THR A 82 -0.24 -1.77 -7.55
CA THR A 82 0.55 -0.70 -6.92
C THR A 82 1.69 -1.27 -6.07
N LEU A 83 1.39 -2.24 -5.20
CA LEU A 83 2.42 -2.89 -4.37
C LEU A 83 3.46 -3.60 -5.24
N LEU A 84 3.03 -4.36 -6.26
CA LEU A 84 3.95 -5.05 -7.18
C LEU A 84 4.89 -4.09 -7.91
N ILE A 85 4.39 -2.94 -8.36
CA ILE A 85 5.22 -1.91 -9.02
C ILE A 85 6.27 -1.35 -8.04
N LEU A 86 5.86 -1.04 -6.80
CA LEU A 86 6.78 -0.52 -5.78
C LEU A 86 7.85 -1.56 -5.40
N LEU A 87 7.49 -2.83 -5.34
CA LEU A 87 8.39 -3.93 -5.01
C LEU A 87 9.39 -4.22 -6.14
N LYS A 88 8.97 -4.07 -7.41
CA LYS A 88 9.83 -4.21 -8.60
C LYS A 88 10.77 -3.03 -8.82
N LYS A 89 10.45 -1.85 -8.28
CA LYS A 89 11.28 -0.64 -8.39
C LYS A 89 12.60 -0.69 -7.58
N LYS A 90 13.00 -1.84 -7.04
CA LYS A 90 14.36 -2.06 -6.52
C LYS A 90 15.39 -1.96 -7.65
N LYS A 91 15.91 -0.75 -7.86
CA LYS A 91 17.26 -0.47 -8.37
C LYS A 91 17.94 0.46 -7.38
#